data_AF-A0A7X8N9A3-F1
#
_entry.id   AF-A0A7X8N9A3-F1
#
_cell.length_a   1.000
_cell.length_b   1.000
_cell.length_c   1.000
_cell.angle_alpha   90.00
_cell.angle_beta   90.00
_cell.angle_gamma   90.00
#
_symmetry.space_group_name_H-M   'P 1'
#
loop_
_entity.id
_entity.type
_entity.pdbx_description
1 polymer ?
#
loop_
_entity_poly.entity_id
_entity_poly.type
_entity_poly.pdbx_seq_one_letter_code
_entity_poly.pdbx_strand_id
1 'polypeptide(L)'
;MNKRKKTSTNYNNQVFLENRCSLNELLNLVSRRWITDVLFCIEDGSIRYKNIKEDLEFISDTVLADRLRLLTRYGLITKTSYKETPPRVEYSLTESGKKLSELLDMLCKFGENSMQLCSSSITIK
;
A
#
# COMPACT_ATOMS: atom_id res chain seq x y z
N MET A 1 -8.86 -15.76 -7.34
CA MET A 1 -7.66 -15.01 -7.79
C MET A 1 -6.83 -15.93 -8.68
N ASN A 2 -6.80 -15.69 -10.00
CA ASN A 2 -6.06 -16.57 -10.91
C ASN A 2 -4.56 -16.55 -10.57
N LYS A 3 -4.00 -17.72 -10.30
CA LYS A 3 -2.55 -17.86 -10.06
C LYS A 3 -1.84 -17.41 -11.34
N ARG A 4 -1.01 -16.36 -11.25
CA ARG A 4 -0.20 -15.89 -12.39
C ARG A 4 0.59 -17.08 -12.95
N LYS A 5 0.55 -17.26 -14.27
CA LYS A 5 1.36 -18.28 -14.96
C LYS A 5 2.83 -17.90 -14.82
N LYS A 6 3.54 -18.60 -13.92
CA LYS A 6 4.96 -18.37 -13.62
C LYS A 6 5.91 -18.73 -14.78
N THR A 7 5.38 -19.28 -15.86
CA THR A 7 6.12 -19.62 -17.08
C THR A 7 5.93 -18.59 -18.20
N SER A 8 5.16 -17.53 -17.97
CA SER A 8 4.92 -16.51 -18.99
C SER A 8 6.09 -15.55 -19.13
N THR A 9 6.34 -15.08 -20.35
CA THR A 9 7.32 -14.02 -20.64
C THR A 9 7.07 -12.78 -19.77
N ASN A 10 5.80 -12.42 -19.53
CA ASN A 10 5.44 -11.32 -18.65
C ASN A 10 5.94 -11.52 -17.21
N TYR A 11 5.76 -12.72 -16.64
CA TYR A 11 6.28 -13.04 -15.31
C TYR A 11 7.80 -12.98 -15.27
N ASN A 12 8.49 -13.56 -16.25
CA ASN A 12 9.96 -13.54 -16.30
C ASN A 12 10.50 -12.11 -16.44
N ASN A 13 9.89 -11.28 -17.27
CA ASN A 13 10.25 -9.87 -17.43
C ASN A 13 10.06 -9.08 -16.13
N GLN A 14 8.93 -9.29 -15.44
CA GLN A 14 8.68 -8.65 -14.15
C GLN A 14 9.76 -9.03 -13.13
N VAL A 15 10.05 -10.32 -12.97
CA VAL A 15 11.09 -10.80 -12.02
C VAL A 15 12.47 -10.26 -12.40
N PHE A 16 12.81 -10.23 -13.69
CA PHE A 16 14.07 -9.67 -14.16
C PHE A 16 14.22 -8.19 -13.81
N LEU A 17 13.17 -7.39 -14.01
CA LEU A 17 13.18 -5.96 -13.71
C LEU A 17 13.25 -5.71 -12.20
N GLU A 18 12.48 -6.43 -11.39
CA GLU A 18 12.49 -6.34 -9.93
C GLU A 18 13.88 -6.65 -9.36
N ASN A 19 14.56 -7.67 -9.89
CA ASN A 19 15.90 -8.05 -9.43
C ASN A 19 17.03 -7.12 -9.93
N ARG A 20 16.74 -6.19 -10.84
CA ARG A 20 17.76 -5.31 -11.43
C ARG A 20 18.19 -4.20 -10.46
N CYS A 21 17.25 -3.61 -9.74
CA CYS A 21 17.53 -2.57 -8.74
C CYS A 21 16.37 -2.39 -7.76
N SER A 22 16.68 -1.87 -6.56
CA SER A 22 15.71 -1.61 -5.49
C SER A 22 14.59 -0.66 -5.89
N LEU A 23 14.87 0.31 -6.78
CA LEU A 23 13.86 1.21 -7.32
C LEU A 23 12.76 0.44 -8.07
N ASN A 24 13.11 -0.53 -8.91
CA ASN A 24 12.13 -1.30 -9.66
C ASN A 24 11.27 -2.19 -8.75
N GLU A 25 11.88 -2.79 -7.73
CA GLU A 25 11.15 -3.56 -6.72
C GLU A 25 10.15 -2.66 -5.96
N LEU A 26 10.59 -1.48 -5.52
CA LEU A 26 9.73 -0.49 -4.87
C LEU A 26 8.59 -0.04 -5.78
N LEU A 27 8.87 0.31 -7.03
CA LEU A 27 7.86 0.72 -8.01
C LEU A 27 6.85 -0.40 -8.26
N ASN A 28 7.28 -1.66 -8.33
CA ASN A 28 6.37 -2.80 -8.44
C ASN A 28 5.53 -3.03 -7.16
N LEU A 29 6.04 -2.67 -5.99
CA LEU A 29 5.24 -2.69 -4.76
C LEU A 29 4.19 -1.59 -4.78
N VAL A 30 4.59 -0.32 -4.93
CA VAL A 30 3.68 0.84 -4.82
C VAL A 30 2.67 0.94 -5.96
N SER A 31 3.01 0.44 -7.17
CA SER A 31 2.06 0.37 -8.30
C SER A 31 0.97 -0.69 -8.15
N ARG A 32 1.06 -1.57 -7.14
CA ARG A 32 -0.03 -2.52 -6.87
C ARG A 32 -1.24 -1.76 -6.37
N ARG A 33 -2.35 -1.91 -7.08
CA ARG A 33 -3.66 -1.34 -6.72
C ARG A 33 -3.94 -1.46 -5.22
N TRP A 34 -4.28 -0.35 -4.57
CA TRP A 34 -4.55 -0.18 -3.14
C TRP A 34 -3.33 -0.15 -2.19
N ILE A 35 -2.08 -0.32 -2.66
CA ILE A 35 -0.92 -0.24 -1.73
C ILE A 35 -0.78 1.18 -1.17
N THR A 36 -0.81 2.20 -2.03
CA THR A 36 -0.65 3.60 -1.64
C THR A 36 -1.85 4.08 -0.82
N ASP A 37 -3.07 3.73 -1.23
CA ASP A 37 -4.29 4.11 -0.49
C ASP A 37 -4.33 3.50 0.92
N VAL A 38 -3.93 2.22 1.08
CA VAL A 38 -3.84 1.60 2.41
C VAL A 38 -2.76 2.25 3.27
N LEU A 39 -1.63 2.65 2.66
CA LEU A 39 -0.56 3.34 3.40
C LEU A 39 -1.06 4.70 3.92
N PHE A 40 -1.68 5.51 3.07
CA PHE A 40 -2.23 6.82 3.43
C PHE A 40 -3.38 6.70 4.45
N CYS A 41 -4.30 5.75 4.30
CA CYS A 41 -5.34 5.53 5.33
C CYS A 41 -4.76 5.26 6.72
N ILE A 42 -3.66 4.49 6.82
CA ILE A 42 -3.01 4.22 8.10
C ILE A 42 -2.31 5.48 8.63
N GLU A 43 -1.72 6.29 7.74
CA GLU A 43 -1.15 7.59 8.07
C GLU A 43 -2.19 8.55 8.65
N ASP A 44 -3.38 8.60 8.03
CA ASP A 44 -4.50 9.45 8.42
C ASP A 44 -5.21 9.00 9.71
N GLY A 45 -4.79 7.85 10.29
CA GLY A 45 -5.23 7.38 11.60
C GLY A 45 -6.18 6.19 11.57
N SER A 46 -6.51 5.65 10.40
CA SER A 46 -7.26 4.40 10.28
C SER A 46 -6.38 3.20 10.60
N ILE A 47 -6.22 2.93 11.89
CA ILE A 47 -5.30 1.90 12.40
C ILE A 47 -5.94 0.50 12.50
N ARG A 48 -7.26 0.37 12.43
CA ARG A 48 -7.96 -0.93 12.55
C ARG A 48 -8.40 -1.43 11.19
N TYR A 49 -8.38 -2.75 11.00
CA TYR A 49 -8.79 -3.40 9.73
C TYR A 49 -10.17 -2.91 9.25
N LYS A 50 -11.14 -2.84 10.17
CA LYS A 50 -12.51 -2.40 9.86
C LYS A 50 -12.53 -0.95 9.36
N ASN A 51 -11.83 -0.05 10.04
CA ASN A 51 -11.79 1.37 9.65
C ASN A 51 -11.13 1.54 8.28
N ILE A 52 -9.97 0.89 8.04
CA ILE A 52 -9.30 0.91 6.72
C ILE A 52 -10.23 0.40 5.62
N LYS A 53 -11.01 -0.64 5.92
CA LYS A 53 -11.98 -1.23 4.99
C LYS A 53 -13.17 -0.30 4.72
N GLU A 54 -13.62 0.44 5.72
CA GLU A 54 -14.72 1.41 5.61
C GLU A 54 -14.27 2.64 4.80
N ASP A 55 -13.05 3.14 5.02
CA ASP A 55 -12.50 4.28 4.26
C ASP A 55 -12.22 3.92 2.80
N LEU A 56 -11.86 2.66 2.54
CA LEU A 56 -11.58 2.13 1.20
C LEU A 56 -12.75 1.32 0.65
N GLU A 57 -13.90 1.97 0.43
CA GLU A 57 -15.21 1.35 0.08
C GLU A 57 -15.12 0.15 -0.89
N PHE A 58 -14.33 0.27 -1.97
CA PHE A 58 -14.27 -0.74 -3.04
C PHE A 58 -13.18 -1.80 -2.87
N ILE A 59 -12.37 -1.77 -1.81
CA ILE A 59 -11.35 -2.80 -1.58
C ILE A 59 -12.01 -4.10 -1.14
N SER A 60 -11.60 -5.25 -1.66
CA SER A 60 -12.07 -6.54 -1.15
C SER A 60 -11.26 -6.99 0.06
N ASP A 61 -11.83 -7.82 0.93
CA ASP A 61 -11.14 -8.31 2.13
C ASP A 61 -9.88 -9.10 1.79
N THR A 62 -9.95 -9.92 0.74
CA THR A 62 -8.78 -10.66 0.25
C THR A 62 -7.67 -9.72 -0.22
N VAL A 63 -8.02 -8.61 -0.87
CA VAL A 63 -7.04 -7.62 -1.33
C VAL A 63 -6.48 -6.85 -0.14
N LEU A 64 -7.32 -6.32 0.76
CA LEU A 64 -6.85 -5.59 1.95
C LEU A 64 -5.90 -6.43 2.80
N ALA A 65 -6.27 -7.68 3.10
CA ALA A 65 -5.41 -8.60 3.84
C ALA A 65 -4.07 -8.84 3.13
N ASP A 66 -4.06 -8.96 1.80
CA ASP A 66 -2.83 -9.08 1.00
C ASP A 66 -1.97 -7.81 1.06
N ARG A 67 -2.58 -6.61 0.99
CA ARG A 67 -1.89 -5.32 1.08
C ARG A 67 -1.24 -5.12 2.45
N LEU A 68 -1.99 -5.32 3.52
CA LEU A 68 -1.47 -5.23 4.89
C LEU A 68 -0.33 -6.24 5.13
N ARG A 69 -0.46 -7.47 4.61
CA ARG A 69 0.61 -8.47 4.66
C ARG A 69 1.85 -8.02 3.90
N LEU A 70 1.70 -7.47 2.69
CA LEU A 70 2.83 -6.96 1.90
C LEU A 70 3.52 -5.80 2.61
N LEU A 71 2.77 -4.78 3.03
CA LEU A 71 3.31 -3.62 3.75
C LEU A 71 4.04 -4.04 5.04
N THR A 72 3.48 -5.00 5.79
CA THR A 72 4.14 -5.55 6.99
C THR A 72 5.43 -6.28 6.62
N ARG A 73 5.41 -7.09 5.56
CA ARG A 73 6.58 -7.85 5.09
C ARG A 73 7.72 -6.94 4.64
N TYR A 74 7.41 -5.82 3.97
CA TYR A 74 8.41 -4.82 3.58
C TYR A 74 8.81 -3.89 4.73
N GLY A 75 8.28 -4.09 5.94
CA GLY A 75 8.61 -3.29 7.11
C GLY A 75 8.13 -1.84 7.03
N LEU A 76 7.09 -1.57 6.23
CA LEU A 76 6.47 -0.24 6.09
C LEU A 76 5.39 0.01 7.13
N ILE A 77 4.77 -1.06 7.64
CA ILE A 77 3.82 -1.00 8.75
C ILE A 77 4.13 -2.06 9.80
N THR A 78 3.76 -1.81 11.04
CA THR A 78 3.70 -2.80 12.12
C THR A 78 2.28 -3.31 12.28
N LYS A 79 2.15 -4.53 12.81
CA LYS A 79 0.88 -5.15 13.19
C LYS A 79 0.95 -5.53 14.67
N THR A 80 0.12 -4.91 15.50
CA THR A 80 0.08 -5.14 16.94
C THR A 80 -1.23 -5.80 17.32
N SER A 81 -1.13 -6.97 17.96
CA SER A 81 -2.28 -7.72 18.48
C SER A 81 -2.44 -7.47 19.98
N TYR A 82 -3.61 -7.00 20.40
CA TYR A 82 -3.94 -6.78 21.80
C TYR A 82 -4.80 -7.92 22.32
N LYS A 83 -4.34 -8.57 23.39
CA LYS A 83 -5.03 -9.67 24.07
C LYS A 83 -6.03 -9.14 25.11
N GLU A 84 -6.92 -8.26 24.67
CA GLU A 84 -8.05 -7.77 25.46
C GLU A 84 -9.36 -8.46 25.02
N THR A 85 -10.45 -8.22 25.73
CA THR A 85 -11.79 -8.71 25.34
C THR A 85 -12.63 -7.51 24.91
N PRO A 86 -13.05 -7.41 23.64
CA PRO A 86 -12.75 -8.30 22.51
C PRO A 86 -11.32 -8.11 21.95
N PRO A 87 -10.70 -9.15 21.37
CA PRO A 87 -9.36 -9.04 20.82
C PRO A 87 -9.34 -8.04 19.66
N ARG A 88 -8.34 -7.15 19.63
CA ARG A 88 -8.15 -6.18 18.54
C ARG A 88 -6.77 -6.25 17.94
N VAL A 89 -6.69 -5.83 16.69
CA VAL A 89 -5.45 -5.72 15.91
C VAL A 89 -5.36 -4.31 15.36
N GLU A 90 -4.20 -3.70 15.51
CA GLU A 90 -3.92 -2.36 14.98
C GLU A 90 -2.68 -2.37 14.09
N TYR A 91 -2.68 -1.46 13.12
CA TYR A 91 -1.62 -1.21 12.16
C TYR A 91 -1.09 0.20 12.35
N SER A 92 0.21 0.39 12.17
CA SER A 92 0.83 1.71 12.27
C SER A 92 1.99 1.80 11.30
N LEU A 93 2.26 2.99 10.75
CA LEU A 93 3.44 3.20 9.93
C LEU A 93 4.71 2.99 10.75
N THR A 94 5.70 2.36 10.15
CA THR A 94 7.09 2.40 10.65
C THR A 94 7.75 3.71 10.23
N GLU A 95 8.97 3.95 10.70
CA GLU A 95 9.79 5.08 10.26
C GLU A 95 10.04 5.07 8.74
N SER A 96 10.30 3.89 8.15
CA SER A 96 10.42 3.75 6.69
C SER A 96 9.08 3.93 5.99
N GLY A 97 7.96 3.51 6.61
CA GLY A 97 6.61 3.76 6.10
C GLY A 97 6.30 5.24 5.96
N LYS A 98 6.59 6.03 6.99
CA LYS A 98 6.41 7.50 6.98
C LYS A 98 7.24 8.17 5.89
N LYS A 99 8.53 7.84 5.80
CA LYS A 99 9.42 8.36 4.74
C LYS A 99 8.92 8.01 3.34
N LEU A 100 8.40 6.79 3.16
CA LEU A 100 7.80 6.41 1.88
C LEU A 100 6.54 7.23 1.59
N SER A 101 5.68 7.46 2.59
CA SER A 101 4.48 8.31 2.45
C SER A 101 4.84 9.73 1.99
N GLU A 102 5.82 10.35 2.63
CA GLU A 102 6.33 11.68 2.25
C GLU A 102 6.87 11.72 0.80
N LEU A 103 7.60 10.68 0.38
CA LEU A 103 8.07 10.56 -1.01
C LEU A 103 6.90 10.44 -2.01
N LEU A 104 5.86 9.68 -1.65
CA LEU A 104 4.67 9.51 -2.49
C LEU A 104 3.87 10.81 -2.58
N ASP A 105 3.73 11.56 -1.49
CA ASP A 105 3.10 12.89 -1.48
C ASP A 105 3.84 13.87 -2.40
N MET A 106 5.18 13.86 -2.41
CA MET A 106 5.95 14.65 -3.37
C MET A 106 5.70 14.24 -4.82
N LEU A 107 5.52 12.94 -5.10
CA LEU A 107 5.15 12.46 -6.45
C LEU A 107 3.73 12.91 -6.84
N CYS A 108 2.78 12.90 -5.90
CA CYS A 108 1.44 13.45 -6.12
C CYS A 108 1.51 14.93 -6.50
N LYS A 109 2.21 15.74 -5.70
CA LYS A 109 2.42 17.18 -5.97
C LYS A 109 3.10 17.42 -7.32
N PHE A 110 4.05 16.58 -7.70
CA PHE A 110 4.68 16.69 -9.02
C PHE A 110 3.67 16.43 -10.15
N GLY A 111 2.86 15.36 -10.03
CA GLY A 111 1.83 15.01 -11.00
C GLY A 111 0.77 16.11 -11.17
N GLU A 112 0.33 16.70 -10.06
CA GLU A 112 -0.63 17.80 -10.04
C GLU A 112 -0.05 19.06 -10.71
N ASN A 113 1.12 19.52 -10.25
CA ASN A 113 1.67 20.82 -10.67
C ASN A 113 2.33 20.80 -12.05
N SER A 114 2.98 19.69 -12.43
CA SER A 114 3.80 19.64 -13.64
C SER A 114 3.11 18.94 -14.80
N MET A 115 2.18 18.04 -14.51
CA MET A 115 1.54 17.18 -15.51
C MET A 115 0.02 17.33 -15.57
N GLN A 116 -0.58 18.13 -14.69
CA GLN A 116 -2.03 18.32 -14.57
C GLN A 116 -2.77 16.97 -14.39
N LEU A 117 -2.13 16.02 -13.71
CA LEU A 117 -2.70 14.73 -13.38
C LEU A 117 -3.56 14.88 -12.12
N CYS A 118 -4.76 14.31 -12.14
CA CYS A 118 -5.82 14.46 -11.14
C CYS A 118 -6.45 15.86 -11.03
N SER A 119 -7.76 15.92 -11.24
CA SER A 119 -8.62 17.10 -11.06
C SER A 119 -9.67 16.90 -9.96
N SER A 120 -9.42 16.02 -9.00
CA SER A 120 -10.37 15.77 -7.91
C SER A 120 -9.63 15.46 -6.62
N SER A 121 -9.80 16.33 -5.63
CA SER A 121 -9.35 16.14 -4.25
C SER A 121 -9.90 14.82 -3.71
N ILE A 122 -9.09 13.77 -3.69
CA ILE A 122 -9.33 12.64 -2.79
C ILE A 122 -8.80 13.10 -1.44
N THR A 123 -9.55 13.98 -0.79
CA THR A 123 -9.47 14.12 0.66
C THR A 123 -10.19 12.88 1.18
N ILE A 124 -9.41 11.86 1.57
CA ILE A 124 -9.93 10.80 2.40
C ILE A 124 -10.42 11.50 3.67
N LYS A 125 -11.71 11.36 3.96
CA LYS A 125 -12.45 12.14 4.94
C LYS A 125 -12.20 11.64 6.36
#